data_AF-D3AQK4-F1
#
_entry.id   AF-D3AQK4-F1
#
_cell.length_a   1.000
_cell.length_b   1.000
_cell.length_c   1.000
_cell.angle_alpha   90.00
_cell.angle_beta   90.00
_cell.angle_gamma   90.00
#
_symmetry.space_group_name_H-M   'P 1'
#
loop_
_entity.id
_entity.type
_entity.pdbx_description
1 polymer ?
#
loop_
_entity_poly.entity_id
_entity_poly.type
_entity_poly.pdbx_seq_one_letter_code
_entity_poly.pdbx_strand_id
1 'polypeptide(L)'
;MKKIICILGTMLAALLLMACNGMSFSGSRLGNGSQLIMKYSIFNTTDSQYFEMDQGDVIDADIVSDSGKLSVTIQSEDGETVYENEDVPTGTFQIEIRKKGIYKIKVTGRKAKGSLSFIKSTEQDSLEANLAALSNSYYDGQSSRAFQMLQKSIFKKMLANGWLDEMSGLDNARWNYDTFTNYTVLDRDPALHEAQGELYCCTFSADHDRYGYIVMSYNGDGLSKIRAVETPYLYDFLLEWDQIEKELETSGVDLSTASARRAEVLGEDGSDPAEGISFTDSKGNQYFYRFLKDGSAGNKK
;
A
#
# COMPACT_ATOMS: atom_id res chain seq x y z
N MET A 1 -31.73 74.89 18.38
CA MET A 1 -31.92 73.61 17.66
C MET A 1 -30.77 73.35 16.68
N LYS A 2 -29.51 73.31 17.15
CA LYS A 2 -28.32 73.00 16.31
C LYS A 2 -27.37 71.96 16.92
N LYS A 3 -27.61 71.53 18.17
CA LYS A 3 -26.77 70.55 18.90
C LYS A 3 -27.33 69.12 18.86
N ILE A 4 -28.60 68.93 18.49
CA ILE A 4 -29.25 67.61 18.44
C ILE A 4 -29.03 66.93 17.06
N ILE A 5 -28.79 67.71 16.00
CA ILE A 5 -28.58 67.18 14.65
C ILE A 5 -27.20 66.50 14.49
N CYS A 6 -26.19 66.90 15.28
CA CYS A 6 -24.86 66.27 15.19
C CYS A 6 -24.77 64.91 15.91
N ILE A 7 -25.64 64.61 16.86
CA ILE A 7 -25.57 63.35 17.64
C ILE A 7 -26.28 62.20 16.89
N LEU A 8 -27.30 62.52 16.09
CA LEU A 8 -28.00 61.53 15.26
C LEU A 8 -27.19 61.09 14.02
N GLY A 9 -26.31 61.95 13.51
CA GLY A 9 -25.43 61.63 12.37
C GLY A 9 -24.26 60.73 12.74
N THR A 10 -23.74 60.81 13.96
CA THR A 10 -22.64 59.96 14.44
C THR A 10 -23.12 58.58 14.91
N MET A 11 -24.37 58.46 15.36
CA MET A 11 -24.93 57.17 15.78
C MET A 11 -25.33 56.28 14.59
N LEU A 12 -25.60 56.87 13.41
CA LEU A 12 -25.88 56.12 12.17
C LEU A 12 -24.59 55.67 11.45
N ALA A 13 -23.45 56.33 11.70
CA ALA A 13 -22.14 55.92 11.16
C ALA A 13 -21.51 54.74 11.92
N ALA A 14 -21.88 54.53 13.19
CA ALA A 14 -21.43 53.37 13.99
C ALA A 14 -22.15 52.06 13.62
N LEU A 15 -23.29 52.12 12.92
CA LEU A 15 -24.04 50.95 12.44
C LEU A 15 -23.57 50.44 11.06
N LEU A 16 -22.64 51.13 10.39
CA LEU A 16 -22.15 50.74 9.05
C LEU A 16 -20.85 49.91 9.06
N LEU A 17 -20.35 49.48 10.23
CA LEU A 17 -19.16 48.61 10.33
C LEU A 17 -19.47 47.11 10.48
N MET A 18 -20.73 46.68 10.43
CA MET A 18 -21.10 45.24 10.50
C MET A 18 -21.21 44.57 9.11
N ALA A 19 -20.36 44.96 8.17
CA ALA A 19 -20.27 44.32 6.85
C ALA A 19 -18.83 43.96 6.50
N CYS A 20 -18.21 43.13 7.33
CA CYS A 20 -17.12 42.24 6.89
C CYS A 20 -17.53 40.77 7.15
N ASN A 21 -18.80 40.43 6.90
CA ASN A 21 -19.23 39.03 6.87
C ASN A 21 -18.94 38.45 5.49
N GLY A 22 -17.68 38.45 5.09
CA GLY A 22 -17.23 37.55 4.03
C GLY A 22 -17.41 36.13 4.55
N MET A 23 -18.01 35.24 3.75
CA MET A 23 -18.12 33.83 4.07
C MET A 23 -16.73 33.28 4.43
N SER A 24 -16.53 32.88 5.68
CA SER A 24 -15.24 32.46 6.20
C SER A 24 -14.97 30.97 5.98
N PHE A 25 -16.03 30.19 5.78
CA PHE A 25 -15.95 28.78 5.39
C PHE A 25 -17.13 28.40 4.47
N SER A 26 -16.83 27.66 3.41
CA SER A 26 -17.81 27.06 2.50
C SER A 26 -17.28 25.69 2.07
N GLY A 27 -17.97 24.63 2.47
CA GLY A 27 -17.46 23.27 2.29
C GLY A 27 -18.14 22.22 3.15
N SER A 28 -17.55 21.02 3.18
CA SER A 28 -17.88 19.94 4.11
C SER A 28 -16.77 19.76 5.14
N ARG A 29 -17.17 19.33 6.34
CA ARG A 29 -16.27 19.01 7.45
C ARG A 29 -16.77 17.74 8.13
N LEU A 30 -15.88 16.78 8.33
CA LEU A 30 -16.03 15.61 9.20
C LEU A 30 -14.89 15.63 10.20
N GLY A 31 -15.20 15.60 11.50
CA GLY A 31 -14.17 15.62 12.54
C GLY A 31 -14.60 14.83 13.78
N ASN A 32 -13.71 13.99 14.29
CA ASN A 32 -13.88 13.24 15.55
C ASN A 32 -12.50 12.96 16.19
N GLY A 33 -12.44 12.06 17.18
CA GLY A 33 -11.21 11.71 17.91
C GLY A 33 -10.11 11.02 17.09
N SER A 34 -10.36 10.66 15.83
CA SER A 34 -9.41 9.97 14.96
C SER A 34 -9.32 10.53 13.54
N GLN A 35 -10.14 11.52 13.17
CA GLN A 35 -10.08 12.10 11.82
C GLN A 35 -10.49 13.57 11.79
N LEU A 36 -9.91 14.32 10.85
CA LEU A 36 -10.34 15.64 10.39
C LEU A 36 -10.27 15.68 8.87
N ILE A 37 -11.42 15.58 8.22
CA ILE A 37 -11.56 15.59 6.77
C ILE A 37 -12.37 16.82 6.37
N MET A 38 -11.81 17.65 5.50
CA MET A 38 -12.46 18.87 5.03
C MET A 38 -12.31 19.01 3.53
N LYS A 39 -13.37 19.45 2.85
CA LYS A 39 -13.33 19.90 1.46
C LYS A 39 -13.98 21.26 1.39
N TYR A 40 -13.29 22.24 0.83
CA TYR A 40 -13.74 23.63 0.89
C TYR A 40 -13.48 24.38 -0.42
N SER A 41 -14.49 25.15 -0.82
CA SER A 41 -14.37 26.15 -1.89
C SER A 41 -13.87 27.50 -1.36
N ILE A 42 -14.11 27.77 -0.07
CA ILE A 42 -13.61 28.94 0.67
C ILE A 42 -13.24 28.48 2.08
N PHE A 43 -11.99 28.66 2.48
CA PHE A 43 -11.54 28.54 3.87
C PHE A 43 -10.65 29.73 4.22
N ASN A 44 -11.20 30.63 5.03
CA ASN A 44 -10.59 31.89 5.43
C ASN A 44 -10.77 32.12 6.94
N THR A 45 -10.63 31.04 7.71
CA THR A 45 -10.76 30.98 9.17
C THR A 45 -9.82 29.92 9.73
N THR A 46 -9.87 29.71 11.05
CA THR A 46 -9.18 28.61 11.73
C THR A 46 -10.20 27.57 12.20
N ASP A 47 -9.85 26.29 12.07
CA ASP A 47 -10.56 25.14 12.64
C ASP A 47 -9.60 24.34 13.53
N SER A 48 -10.13 23.52 14.43
CA SER A 48 -9.34 22.59 15.23
C SER A 48 -10.09 21.29 15.50
N GLN A 49 -9.33 20.20 15.58
CA GLN A 49 -9.81 18.88 16.00
C GLN A 49 -8.84 18.27 17.01
N TYR A 50 -9.36 17.57 18.00
CA TYR A 50 -8.55 16.85 18.99
C TYR A 50 -8.54 15.37 18.66
N PHE A 51 -7.35 14.77 18.63
CA PHE A 51 -7.14 13.34 18.46
C PHE A 51 -6.66 12.72 19.76
N GLU A 52 -7.17 11.54 20.08
CA GLU A 52 -6.67 10.70 21.18
C GLU A 52 -5.64 9.72 20.59
N MET A 53 -4.37 9.89 20.98
CA MET A 53 -3.25 9.16 20.38
C MET A 53 -2.51 8.37 21.46
N ASP A 54 -2.14 7.14 21.12
CA ASP A 54 -1.18 6.33 21.85
C ASP A 54 0.23 6.55 21.28
N GLN A 55 1.25 6.12 22.04
CA GLN A 55 2.63 6.14 21.55
C GLN A 55 2.76 5.14 20.39
N GLY A 56 3.34 5.58 19.27
CA GLY A 56 3.50 4.80 18.05
C GLY A 56 2.39 5.03 17.02
N ASP A 57 1.27 5.66 17.40
CA ASP A 57 0.25 6.06 16.43
C ASP A 57 0.84 7.08 15.43
N VAL A 58 0.27 7.09 14.23
CA VAL A 58 0.64 7.99 13.14
C VAL A 58 -0.56 8.86 12.76
N ILE A 59 -0.29 10.10 12.35
CA ILE A 59 -1.27 10.95 11.66
C ILE A 59 -0.92 10.95 10.17
N ASP A 60 -1.74 10.28 9.37
CA ASP A 60 -1.70 10.36 7.91
C ASP A 60 -2.34 11.66 7.46
N ALA A 61 -1.56 12.50 6.78
CA ALA A 61 -2.01 13.76 6.22
C ALA A 61 -2.05 13.68 4.68
N ASP A 62 -3.18 14.06 4.09
CA ASP A 62 -3.35 14.30 2.65
C ASP A 62 -3.93 15.70 2.45
N ILE A 63 -3.22 16.54 1.70
CA ILE A 63 -3.59 17.94 1.48
C ILE A 63 -3.62 18.22 -0.02
N VAL A 64 -4.69 18.86 -0.47
CA VAL A 64 -4.84 19.43 -1.80
C VAL A 64 -5.04 20.93 -1.67
N SER A 65 -4.10 21.71 -2.19
CA SER A 65 -4.14 23.16 -2.23
C SER A 65 -4.36 23.64 -3.67
N ASP A 66 -5.60 24.01 -4.00
CA ASP A 66 -5.95 24.56 -5.33
C ASP A 66 -5.59 26.05 -5.43
N SER A 67 -5.81 26.80 -4.36
CA SER A 67 -5.49 28.23 -4.27
C SER A 67 -5.53 28.73 -2.83
N GLY A 68 -5.00 29.95 -2.60
CA GLY A 68 -4.88 30.53 -1.26
C GLY A 68 -3.74 29.87 -0.46
N LYS A 69 -3.82 29.96 0.86
CA LYS A 69 -2.79 29.39 1.76
C LYS A 69 -3.44 28.60 2.88
N LEU A 70 -2.85 27.46 3.21
CA LEU A 70 -3.22 26.65 4.36
C LEU A 70 -2.04 26.60 5.34
N SER A 71 -2.31 26.79 6.63
CA SER A 71 -1.30 26.60 7.69
C SER A 71 -1.79 25.55 8.66
N VAL A 72 -0.90 24.67 9.09
CA VAL A 72 -1.22 23.53 9.95
C VAL A 72 -0.28 23.55 11.15
N THR A 73 -0.84 23.35 12.34
CA THR A 73 -0.10 23.16 13.58
C THR A 73 -0.69 21.97 14.31
N ILE A 74 0.15 21.05 14.78
CA ILE A 74 -0.24 19.92 15.62
C ILE A 74 0.52 20.03 16.95
N GLN A 75 -0.24 20.12 18.05
CA GLN A 75 0.31 20.32 19.39
C GLN A 75 -0.23 19.28 20.36
N SER A 76 0.62 18.76 21.24
CA SER A 76 0.18 17.96 22.38
C SER A 76 -0.54 18.82 23.41
N GLU A 77 -1.24 18.18 24.36
CA GLU A 77 -1.88 18.86 25.49
C GLU A 77 -0.90 19.62 26.40
N ASP A 78 0.36 19.18 26.44
CA ASP A 78 1.46 19.86 27.17
C ASP A 78 2.00 21.09 26.43
N GLY A 79 1.49 21.36 25.21
CA GLY A 79 1.90 22.48 24.36
C GLY A 79 3.12 22.20 23.48
N GLU A 80 3.64 20.96 23.46
CA GLU A 80 4.72 20.57 22.56
C GLU A 80 4.21 20.56 21.11
N THR A 81 4.85 21.33 20.22
CA THR A 81 4.50 21.34 18.80
C THR A 81 5.22 20.23 18.09
N VAL A 82 4.47 19.25 17.58
CA VAL A 82 5.03 18.08 16.86
C VAL A 82 5.06 18.27 15.34
N TYR A 83 4.24 19.19 14.82
CA TYR A 83 4.28 19.59 13.42
C TYR A 83 3.80 21.03 13.26
N GLU A 84 4.51 21.80 12.44
CA GLU A 84 4.11 23.15 12.06
C GLU A 84 4.56 23.45 10.64
N ASN A 85 3.65 23.93 9.81
CA ASN A 85 3.97 24.38 8.47
C ASN A 85 3.04 25.53 8.06
N GLU A 86 3.65 26.66 7.72
CA GLU A 86 2.96 27.81 7.16
C GLU A 86 3.00 27.72 5.63
N ASP A 87 1.82 27.62 4.99
CA ASP A 87 1.68 27.49 3.53
C ASP A 87 2.01 26.08 3.02
N VAL A 88 1.31 25.10 3.60
CA VAL A 88 1.52 23.68 3.30
C VAL A 88 1.17 23.39 1.83
N PRO A 89 2.10 22.80 1.04
CA PRO A 89 1.83 22.46 -0.35
C PRO A 89 0.88 21.25 -0.46
N THR A 90 0.39 21.01 -1.67
CA THR A 90 -0.29 19.75 -2.00
C THR A 90 0.65 18.57 -1.81
N GLY A 91 0.19 17.51 -1.16
CA GLY A 91 0.96 16.28 -0.96
C GLY A 91 0.47 15.46 0.22
N THR A 92 1.10 14.30 0.39
CA THR A 92 0.88 13.38 1.50
C THR A 92 2.10 13.30 2.40
N PHE A 93 1.90 13.14 3.71
CA PHE A 93 2.97 12.96 4.68
C PHE A 93 2.44 12.35 5.98
N GLN A 94 3.35 11.87 6.82
CA GLN A 94 3.05 11.21 8.08
C GLN A 94 3.67 11.95 9.27
N ILE A 95 2.96 11.99 10.39
CA ILE A 95 3.49 12.49 11.68
C ILE A 95 3.41 11.37 12.72
N GLU A 96 4.57 10.90 13.18
CA GLU A 96 4.67 9.87 14.22
C GLU A 96 4.48 10.46 15.63
N ILE A 97 3.62 9.83 16.43
CA ILE A 97 3.34 10.24 17.81
C ILE A 97 4.25 9.51 18.79
N ARG A 98 5.14 10.27 19.44
CA ARG A 98 6.14 9.71 20.37
C ARG A 98 5.66 9.57 21.81
N LYS A 99 4.55 10.22 22.16
CA LYS A 99 3.98 10.21 23.52
C LYS A 99 2.47 10.09 23.43
N LYS A 100 1.92 9.17 24.22
CA LYS A 100 0.47 9.08 24.44
C LYS A 100 -0.06 10.41 24.96
N GLY A 101 -1.20 10.84 24.44
CA GLY A 101 -1.86 12.07 24.88
C GLY A 101 -2.91 12.56 23.90
N ILE A 102 -3.49 13.72 24.22
CA ILE A 102 -4.43 14.41 23.33
C ILE A 102 -3.66 15.39 22.46
N TYR A 103 -3.87 15.32 21.14
CA TYR A 103 -3.24 16.20 20.17
C TYR A 103 -4.26 17.12 19.51
N LYS A 104 -4.00 18.41 19.53
CA LYS A 104 -4.79 19.42 18.84
C LYS A 104 -4.21 19.67 17.46
N ILE A 105 -4.97 19.27 16.44
CA ILE A 105 -4.72 19.64 15.05
C ILE A 105 -5.44 20.96 14.81
N LYS A 106 -4.68 22.01 14.49
CA LYS A 106 -5.19 23.34 14.17
C LYS A 106 -4.86 23.67 12.72
N VAL A 107 -5.88 24.03 11.95
CA VAL A 107 -5.74 24.39 10.53
C VAL A 107 -6.25 25.81 10.32
N THR A 108 -5.51 26.62 9.57
CA THR A 108 -5.87 28.02 9.28
C THR A 108 -5.81 28.26 7.78
N GLY A 109 -6.95 28.61 7.20
CA GLY A 109 -7.07 28.99 5.81
C GLY A 109 -6.96 30.49 5.61
N ARG A 110 -6.30 30.91 4.55
CA ARG A 110 -6.31 32.29 4.03
C ARG A 110 -6.73 32.27 2.58
N LYS A 111 -8.02 32.52 2.34
CA LYS A 111 -8.71 32.38 1.05
C LYS A 111 -8.41 31.02 0.38
N ALA A 112 -8.28 29.97 1.18
CA ALA A 112 -7.88 28.65 0.72
C ALA A 112 -9.04 27.93 0.00
N LYS A 113 -8.68 27.16 -1.02
CA LYS A 113 -9.56 26.23 -1.73
C LYS A 113 -8.85 24.88 -1.88
N GLY A 114 -9.58 23.79 -1.70
CA GLY A 114 -9.07 22.43 -1.88
C GLY A 114 -9.65 21.48 -0.84
N SER A 115 -8.80 20.59 -0.33
CA SER A 115 -9.18 19.63 0.72
C SER A 115 -8.01 19.29 1.63
N LEU A 116 -8.34 18.80 2.81
CA LEU A 116 -7.39 18.17 3.73
C LEU A 116 -8.01 16.94 4.36
N SER A 117 -7.17 15.99 4.72
CA SER A 117 -7.50 14.80 5.49
C SER A 117 -6.36 14.57 6.48
N PHE A 118 -6.67 14.59 7.76
CA PHE A 118 -5.82 14.04 8.81
C PHE A 118 -6.53 12.84 9.38
N ILE A 119 -5.89 11.67 9.39
CA ILE A 119 -6.48 10.44 9.91
C ILE A 119 -5.46 9.80 10.84
N LYS A 120 -5.91 9.42 12.04
CA LYS A 120 -5.15 8.57 12.94
C LYS A 120 -5.06 7.17 12.31
N SER A 121 -3.85 6.69 12.12
CA SER A 121 -3.53 5.29 11.84
C SER A 121 -2.69 4.74 12.99
N THR A 122 -2.89 3.47 13.28
CA THR A 122 -2.03 2.73 14.20
C THR A 122 -0.87 2.09 13.43
N GLU A 123 0.16 1.66 14.14
CA GLU A 123 1.23 0.85 13.56
C GLU A 123 0.66 -0.41 12.88
N GLN A 124 -0.35 -1.03 13.50
CA GLN A 124 -1.07 -2.16 12.93
C GLN A 124 -1.77 -1.81 11.61
N ASP A 125 -2.48 -0.67 11.54
CA ASP A 125 -3.13 -0.24 10.30
C ASP A 125 -2.12 -0.02 9.17
N SER A 126 -0.94 0.54 9.51
CA SER A 126 0.14 0.78 8.56
C SER A 126 0.74 -0.53 8.04
N LEU A 127 0.92 -1.51 8.93
CA LEU A 127 1.42 -2.84 8.60
C LEU A 127 0.43 -3.58 7.69
N GLU A 128 -0.86 -3.53 8.00
CA GLU A 128 -1.91 -4.14 7.17
C GLU A 128 -1.98 -3.51 5.77
N ALA A 129 -1.82 -2.19 5.67
CA ALA A 129 -1.75 -1.51 4.38
C ALA A 129 -0.52 -1.93 3.57
N ASN A 130 0.65 -2.03 4.22
CA ASN A 130 1.89 -2.49 3.58
C ASN A 130 1.77 -3.95 3.12
N LEU A 131 1.19 -4.82 3.95
CA LEU A 131 0.86 -6.20 3.59
C LEU A 131 -0.05 -6.25 2.36
N ALA A 132 -1.13 -5.47 2.36
CA ALA A 132 -2.05 -5.41 1.22
C ALA A 132 -1.32 -4.96 -0.06
N ALA A 133 -0.45 -3.95 0.03
CA ALA A 133 0.34 -3.48 -1.11
C ALA A 133 1.30 -4.56 -1.64
N LEU A 134 2.03 -5.23 -0.74
CA LEU A 134 2.93 -6.34 -1.09
C LEU A 134 2.16 -7.50 -1.73
N SER A 135 1.07 -7.94 -1.10
CA SER A 135 0.18 -8.98 -1.63
C SER A 135 -0.33 -8.63 -3.02
N ASN A 136 -0.85 -7.41 -3.22
CA ASN A 136 -1.34 -6.96 -4.53
C ASN A 136 -0.24 -6.99 -5.60
N SER A 137 0.97 -6.53 -5.27
CA SER A 137 2.10 -6.56 -6.21
C SER A 137 2.55 -7.99 -6.53
N TYR A 138 2.51 -8.89 -5.56
CA TYR A 138 2.81 -10.31 -5.77
C TYR A 138 1.76 -10.96 -6.68
N TYR A 139 0.47 -10.72 -6.45
CA TYR A 139 -0.63 -11.33 -7.22
C TYR A 139 -1.03 -10.56 -8.49
N ASP A 140 -0.29 -9.53 -8.89
CA ASP A 140 -0.66 -8.67 -10.04
C ASP A 140 -0.83 -9.46 -11.36
N GLY A 141 -0.19 -10.63 -11.47
CA GLY A 141 -0.37 -11.55 -12.59
C GLY A 141 -1.84 -11.93 -12.86
N GLN A 142 -2.74 -11.86 -11.87
CA GLN A 142 -4.16 -12.17 -12.05
C GLN A 142 -4.91 -11.15 -12.92
N SER A 143 -4.39 -9.93 -13.06
CA SER A 143 -4.96 -8.92 -13.95
C SER A 143 -4.54 -9.11 -15.42
N SER A 144 -3.57 -9.99 -15.68
CA SER A 144 -2.92 -10.16 -16.98
C SER A 144 -3.79 -10.85 -18.04
N ARG A 145 -3.40 -10.66 -19.31
CA ARG A 145 -3.93 -11.46 -20.42
C ARG A 145 -3.55 -12.93 -20.32
N ALA A 146 -2.39 -13.24 -19.72
CA ALA A 146 -1.96 -14.61 -19.47
C ALA A 146 -2.94 -15.34 -18.54
N PHE A 147 -3.41 -14.70 -17.48
CA PHE A 147 -4.42 -15.27 -16.60
C PHE A 147 -5.75 -15.49 -17.34
N GLN A 148 -6.23 -14.51 -18.10
CA GLN A 148 -7.43 -14.67 -18.94
C GLN A 148 -7.27 -15.83 -19.95
N MET A 149 -6.07 -16.01 -20.50
CA MET A 149 -5.73 -17.11 -21.38
C MET A 149 -5.81 -18.45 -20.65
N LEU A 150 -5.22 -18.56 -19.46
CA LEU A 150 -5.27 -19.75 -18.60
C LEU A 150 -6.72 -20.18 -18.31
N GLN A 151 -7.63 -19.21 -18.19
CA GLN A 151 -9.04 -19.47 -17.93
C GLN A 151 -9.79 -20.13 -19.11
N LYS A 152 -9.22 -20.13 -20.33
CA LYS A 152 -9.85 -20.77 -21.50
C LYS A 152 -9.85 -22.30 -21.37
N SER A 153 -10.88 -22.93 -21.92
CA SER A 153 -11.11 -24.37 -21.80
C SER A 153 -9.95 -25.22 -22.33
N ILE A 154 -9.23 -24.77 -23.35
CA ILE A 154 -8.05 -25.47 -23.87
C ILE A 154 -6.94 -25.57 -22.83
N PHE A 155 -6.63 -24.49 -22.13
CA PHE A 155 -5.57 -24.47 -21.12
C PHE A 155 -6.03 -25.15 -19.82
N LYS A 156 -7.29 -24.99 -19.40
CA LYS A 156 -7.85 -25.79 -18.30
C LYS A 156 -7.76 -27.29 -18.55
N LYS A 157 -7.97 -27.74 -19.79
CA LYS A 157 -7.81 -29.15 -20.17
C LYS A 157 -6.36 -29.61 -20.12
N MET A 158 -5.41 -28.77 -20.55
CA MET A 158 -3.97 -29.06 -20.46
C MET A 158 -3.46 -29.11 -19.02
N LEU A 159 -3.95 -28.20 -18.17
CA LEU A 159 -3.70 -28.20 -16.73
C LEU A 159 -4.25 -29.46 -16.04
N ALA A 160 -5.43 -29.92 -16.46
CA ALA A 160 -6.03 -31.13 -15.93
C ALA A 160 -5.41 -32.42 -16.49
N ASN A 161 -4.84 -32.37 -17.71
CA ASN A 161 -4.30 -33.54 -18.42
C ASN A 161 -3.11 -33.11 -19.29
N GLY A 162 -1.93 -33.71 -19.10
CA GLY A 162 -0.75 -33.45 -19.92
C GLY A 162 0.34 -32.68 -19.19
N TRP A 163 0.01 -31.54 -18.57
CA TRP A 163 1.04 -30.67 -18.00
C TRP A 163 1.66 -31.18 -16.71
N LEU A 164 1.06 -32.18 -16.06
CA LEU A 164 1.61 -32.85 -14.87
C LEU A 164 1.97 -34.32 -15.12
N ASP A 165 1.91 -34.82 -16.36
CA ASP A 165 2.10 -36.24 -16.69
C ASP A 165 3.49 -36.79 -16.30
N GLU A 166 4.48 -35.92 -16.17
CA GLU A 166 5.83 -36.28 -15.71
C GLU A 166 5.88 -36.56 -14.19
N MET A 167 4.87 -36.15 -13.43
CA MET A 167 4.79 -36.34 -11.98
C MET A 167 4.08 -37.66 -11.67
N SER A 168 4.88 -38.70 -11.41
CA SER A 168 4.35 -40.03 -11.09
C SER A 168 3.49 -40.02 -9.82
N GLY A 169 2.37 -40.76 -9.87
CA GLY A 169 1.45 -40.95 -8.73
C GLY A 169 0.71 -39.68 -8.30
N LEU A 170 0.66 -38.65 -9.15
CA LEU A 170 -0.07 -37.42 -8.85
C LEU A 170 -1.53 -37.58 -9.25
N ASP A 171 -2.38 -37.81 -8.27
CA ASP A 171 -3.82 -38.00 -8.48
C ASP A 171 -4.61 -36.74 -8.08
N ASN A 172 -5.63 -36.42 -8.88
CA ASN A 172 -6.61 -35.35 -8.60
C ASN A 172 -6.00 -33.97 -8.30
N ALA A 173 -5.06 -33.52 -9.13
CA ALA A 173 -4.50 -32.17 -9.02
C ALA A 173 -5.59 -31.08 -9.14
N ARG A 174 -5.54 -30.13 -8.20
CA ARG A 174 -6.44 -28.98 -8.05
C ARG A 174 -5.61 -27.70 -8.14
N TRP A 175 -5.98 -26.83 -9.07
CA TRP A 175 -5.25 -25.60 -9.35
C TRP A 175 -5.73 -24.45 -8.45
N ASN A 176 -4.78 -23.77 -7.80
CA ASN A 176 -5.05 -22.64 -6.92
C ASN A 176 -4.91 -21.36 -7.73
N TYR A 177 -5.94 -21.01 -8.51
CA TYR A 177 -5.87 -19.90 -9.47
C TYR A 177 -5.64 -18.53 -8.82
N ASP A 178 -5.97 -18.39 -7.54
CA ASP A 178 -5.68 -17.23 -6.69
C ASP A 178 -4.20 -17.09 -6.34
N THR A 179 -3.36 -18.07 -6.67
CA THR A 179 -1.90 -17.98 -6.57
C THR A 179 -1.21 -17.62 -7.88
N PHE A 180 -1.99 -17.32 -8.94
CA PHE A 180 -1.41 -16.97 -10.23
C PHE A 180 -0.64 -15.65 -10.12
N THR A 181 0.65 -15.66 -10.43
CA THR A 181 1.57 -14.55 -10.20
C THR A 181 2.60 -14.42 -11.34
N ASN A 182 3.14 -13.22 -11.53
CA ASN A 182 4.30 -12.99 -12.39
C ASN A 182 5.52 -13.74 -11.84
N TYR A 183 6.33 -14.31 -12.72
CA TYR A 183 7.50 -15.08 -12.37
C TYR A 183 8.77 -14.44 -12.95
N THR A 184 9.79 -14.24 -12.13
CA THR A 184 11.06 -13.62 -12.57
C THR A 184 12.25 -14.54 -12.28
N VAL A 185 13.23 -14.55 -13.18
CA VAL A 185 14.52 -15.20 -12.95
C VAL A 185 15.54 -14.11 -12.70
N LEU A 186 16.02 -14.02 -11.46
CA LEU A 186 17.03 -13.07 -11.05
C LEU A 186 18.38 -13.46 -11.66
N ASP A 187 19.21 -12.45 -11.92
CA ASP A 187 20.56 -12.58 -12.51
C ASP A 187 20.62 -13.29 -13.87
N ARG A 188 19.48 -13.38 -14.58
CA ARG A 188 19.41 -13.93 -15.92
C ARG A 188 20.01 -12.95 -16.93
N ASP A 189 20.74 -13.50 -17.91
CA ASP A 189 21.16 -12.77 -19.12
C ASP A 189 19.94 -12.09 -19.80
N PRO A 190 19.94 -10.76 -19.98
CA PRO A 190 18.87 -10.02 -20.64
C PRO A 190 18.50 -10.57 -22.02
N ALA A 191 19.44 -11.13 -22.77
CA ALA A 191 19.18 -11.70 -24.10
C ALA A 191 18.28 -12.95 -24.04
N LEU A 192 18.28 -13.68 -22.92
CA LEU A 192 17.40 -14.83 -22.71
C LEU A 192 15.99 -14.42 -22.24
N HIS A 193 15.83 -13.20 -21.73
CA HIS A 193 14.54 -12.67 -21.29
C HIS A 193 13.63 -12.38 -22.49
N GLU A 194 14.15 -11.72 -23.52
CA GLU A 194 13.39 -11.39 -24.74
C GLU A 194 12.91 -12.64 -25.52
N ALA A 195 13.64 -13.75 -25.43
CA ALA A 195 13.31 -14.97 -26.16
C ALA A 195 12.20 -15.82 -25.52
N GLN A 196 11.96 -15.70 -24.20
CA GLN A 196 11.04 -16.59 -23.46
C GLN A 196 9.66 -15.98 -23.18
N GLY A 197 9.43 -14.72 -23.53
CA GLY A 197 8.18 -14.03 -23.22
C GLY A 197 7.99 -13.77 -21.72
N GLU A 198 6.79 -13.31 -21.36
CA GLU A 198 6.44 -13.07 -19.96
C GLU A 198 6.28 -14.41 -19.23
N LEU A 199 6.84 -14.55 -18.04
CA LEU A 199 6.74 -15.77 -17.24
C LEU A 199 5.74 -15.59 -16.12
N TYR A 200 4.97 -16.65 -15.85
CA TYR A 200 3.97 -16.70 -14.80
C TYR A 200 4.05 -18.02 -14.04
N CYS A 201 3.59 -18.02 -12.80
CA CYS A 201 3.54 -19.19 -11.93
C CYS A 201 2.12 -19.39 -11.39
N CYS A 202 1.72 -20.64 -11.18
CA CYS A 202 0.48 -21.01 -10.51
C CYS A 202 0.70 -22.27 -9.67
N THR A 203 0.22 -22.27 -8.42
CA THR A 203 0.35 -23.44 -7.54
C THR A 203 -0.77 -24.45 -7.77
N PHE A 204 -0.53 -25.69 -7.37
CA PHE A 204 -1.53 -26.74 -7.31
C PHE A 204 -1.38 -27.57 -6.03
N SER A 205 -2.47 -28.18 -5.62
CA SER A 205 -2.53 -29.20 -4.57
C SER A 205 -3.10 -30.48 -5.15
N ALA A 206 -2.65 -31.65 -4.69
CA ALA A 206 -3.14 -32.94 -5.13
C ALA A 206 -3.46 -33.83 -3.91
N ASP A 207 -3.90 -35.06 -4.16
CA ASP A 207 -4.16 -36.00 -3.09
C ASP A 207 -2.85 -36.42 -2.38
N HIS A 208 -2.99 -36.94 -1.15
CA HIS A 208 -1.86 -37.34 -0.30
C HIS A 208 -0.93 -36.17 0.10
N ASP A 209 -1.49 -34.99 0.33
CA ASP A 209 -0.77 -33.78 0.76
C ASP A 209 0.41 -33.43 -0.16
N ARG A 210 0.18 -33.60 -1.46
CA ARG A 210 1.15 -33.23 -2.50
C ARG A 210 0.86 -31.83 -3.00
N TYR A 211 1.92 -31.06 -3.17
CA TYR A 211 1.85 -29.67 -3.60
C TYR A 211 2.86 -29.40 -4.71
N GLY A 212 2.65 -28.33 -5.44
CA GLY A 212 3.63 -27.89 -6.40
C GLY A 212 3.23 -26.60 -7.09
N TYR A 213 4.00 -26.25 -8.10
CA TYR A 213 3.68 -25.14 -8.98
C TYR A 213 4.10 -25.45 -10.41
N ILE A 214 3.53 -24.67 -11.34
CA ILE A 214 3.90 -24.68 -12.74
C ILE A 214 4.43 -23.31 -13.13
N VAL A 215 5.50 -23.29 -13.92
CA VAL A 215 5.99 -22.09 -14.60
C VAL A 215 5.54 -22.15 -16.06
N MET A 216 4.96 -21.06 -16.53
CA MET A 216 4.41 -20.92 -17.87
C MET A 216 5.01 -19.68 -18.54
N SER A 217 5.25 -19.75 -19.85
CA SER A 217 5.49 -18.56 -20.66
C SER A 217 4.23 -18.11 -21.38
N TYR A 218 4.09 -16.80 -21.54
CA TYR A 218 3.08 -16.14 -22.34
C TYR A 218 3.75 -15.28 -23.42
N ASN A 219 3.41 -15.54 -24.68
CA ASN A 219 3.97 -14.85 -25.83
C ASN A 219 3.00 -13.88 -26.53
N GLY A 220 1.88 -13.55 -25.88
CA GLY A 220 0.79 -12.75 -26.46
C GLY A 220 -0.38 -13.58 -26.99
N ASP A 221 -0.10 -14.76 -27.56
CA ASP A 221 -1.12 -15.57 -28.26
C ASP A 221 -1.48 -16.86 -27.54
N GLY A 222 -0.57 -17.39 -26.72
CA GLY A 222 -0.80 -18.64 -26.01
C GLY A 222 0.11 -18.83 -24.79
N LEU A 223 -0.22 -19.85 -24.00
CA LEU A 223 0.59 -20.28 -22.86
C LEU A 223 1.37 -21.54 -23.23
N SER A 224 2.61 -21.62 -22.79
CA SER A 224 3.42 -22.83 -22.88
C SER A 224 3.94 -23.21 -21.50
N LYS A 225 3.87 -24.49 -21.15
CA LYS A 225 4.53 -25.02 -19.96
C LYS A 225 6.05 -24.90 -20.13
N ILE A 226 6.71 -24.30 -19.14
CA ILE A 226 8.17 -24.32 -19.01
C ILE A 226 8.58 -25.52 -18.15
N ARG A 227 8.00 -25.64 -16.96
CA ARG A 227 8.24 -26.75 -16.03
C ARG A 227 7.14 -26.85 -14.99
N ALA A 228 6.99 -28.01 -14.37
CA ALA A 228 6.22 -28.18 -13.14
C ALA A 228 7.15 -28.74 -12.07
N VAL A 229 6.98 -28.29 -10.82
CA VAL A 229 7.84 -28.66 -9.70
C VAL A 229 6.97 -29.06 -8.52
N GLU A 230 7.26 -30.22 -7.93
CA GLU A 230 6.65 -30.65 -6.68
C GLU A 230 7.38 -30.01 -5.49
N THR A 231 6.62 -29.57 -4.50
CA THR A 231 7.12 -28.85 -3.33
C THR A 231 6.55 -29.45 -2.04
N PRO A 232 7.26 -29.30 -0.90
CA PRO A 232 6.78 -29.87 0.36
C PRO A 232 5.50 -29.21 0.90
N TYR A 233 5.23 -27.98 0.45
CA TYR A 233 4.05 -27.18 0.76
C TYR A 233 3.79 -26.19 -0.38
N LEU A 234 2.69 -25.43 -0.31
CA LEU A 234 2.40 -24.39 -1.30
C LEU A 234 3.34 -23.20 -1.14
N TYR A 235 4.19 -22.98 -2.13
CA TYR A 235 5.06 -21.80 -2.21
C TYR A 235 4.23 -20.56 -2.58
N ASP A 236 3.60 -19.98 -1.57
CA ASP A 236 2.67 -18.85 -1.70
C ASP A 236 2.96 -17.77 -0.64
N PHE A 237 2.73 -16.52 -1.02
CA PHE A 237 3.03 -15.35 -0.18
C PHE A 237 2.20 -15.32 1.10
N LEU A 238 0.87 -15.53 1.01
CA LEU A 238 0.00 -15.41 2.18
C LEU A 238 0.18 -16.55 3.18
N LEU A 239 0.59 -17.74 2.70
CA LEU A 239 0.85 -18.89 3.57
C LEU A 239 2.13 -18.75 4.39
N GLU A 240 3.07 -17.91 3.95
CA GLU A 240 4.38 -17.72 4.58
C GLU A 240 4.51 -16.34 5.22
N TRP A 241 3.43 -15.55 5.28
CA TRP A 241 3.46 -14.15 5.69
C TRP A 241 4.14 -13.94 7.05
N ASP A 242 3.77 -14.70 8.08
CA ASP A 242 4.34 -14.53 9.43
C ASP A 242 5.87 -14.66 9.45
N GLN A 243 6.42 -15.55 8.62
CA GLN A 243 7.86 -15.76 8.51
C GLN A 243 8.52 -14.69 7.62
N ILE A 244 7.86 -14.32 6.52
CA ILE A 244 8.29 -13.23 5.63
C ILE A 244 8.39 -11.92 6.41
N GLU A 245 7.36 -11.57 7.18
CA GLU A 245 7.27 -10.36 7.98
C GLU A 245 8.47 -10.23 8.92
N LYS A 246 8.73 -11.29 9.70
CA LYS A 246 9.88 -11.37 10.62
C LYS A 246 11.23 -11.20 9.91
N GLU A 247 11.38 -11.77 8.72
CA GLU A 247 12.61 -11.62 7.94
C GLU A 247 12.76 -10.19 7.40
N LEU A 248 11.65 -9.57 6.98
CA LEU A 248 11.64 -8.22 6.44
C LEU A 248 11.94 -7.14 7.49
N GLU A 249 11.58 -7.35 8.77
CA GLU A 249 11.92 -6.43 9.89
C GLU A 249 13.42 -6.10 9.96
N THR A 250 14.28 -7.06 9.57
CA THR A 250 15.74 -6.92 9.63
C THR A 250 16.41 -6.78 8.26
N SER A 251 15.61 -6.80 7.19
CA SER A 251 16.08 -6.78 5.80
C SER A 251 16.62 -5.42 5.34
N GLY A 252 16.19 -4.33 5.99
CA GLY A 252 16.46 -2.96 5.56
C GLY A 252 15.59 -2.48 4.39
N VAL A 253 14.63 -3.28 3.93
CA VAL A 253 13.64 -2.91 2.91
C VAL A 253 12.57 -2.00 3.53
N ASP A 254 12.30 -0.87 2.88
CA ASP A 254 11.24 0.05 3.28
C ASP A 254 9.86 -0.46 2.83
N LEU A 255 9.13 -1.13 3.74
CA LEU A 255 7.83 -1.77 3.47
C LEU A 255 6.77 -0.81 2.92
N SER A 256 6.85 0.47 3.25
CA SER A 256 5.88 1.49 2.79
C SER A 256 5.94 1.74 1.28
N THR A 257 7.05 1.36 0.63
CA THR A 257 7.24 1.53 -0.82
C THR A 257 7.68 0.25 -1.51
N ALA A 258 7.70 -0.88 -0.79
CA ALA A 258 8.14 -2.16 -1.30
C ALA A 258 7.12 -2.79 -2.24
N SER A 259 7.63 -3.57 -3.19
CA SER A 259 6.84 -4.49 -4.01
C SER A 259 7.42 -5.89 -3.91
N ALA A 260 6.56 -6.91 -4.02
CA ALA A 260 6.90 -8.32 -3.97
C ALA A 260 6.69 -8.97 -5.34
N ARG A 261 7.55 -9.93 -5.71
CA ARG A 261 7.42 -10.73 -6.94
C ARG A 261 7.90 -12.16 -6.72
N ARG A 262 7.19 -13.14 -7.29
CA ARG A 262 7.68 -14.52 -7.32
C ARG A 262 8.96 -14.59 -8.16
N ALA A 263 10.01 -15.17 -7.60
CA ALA A 263 11.31 -15.21 -8.26
C ALA A 263 12.07 -16.52 -8.02
N GLU A 264 12.96 -16.84 -8.95
CA GLU A 264 14.08 -17.76 -8.73
C GLU A 264 15.42 -17.05 -8.84
N VAL A 265 16.37 -17.48 -8.01
CA VAL A 265 17.80 -17.17 -8.15
C VAL A 265 18.48 -18.41 -8.70
N LEU A 266 19.20 -18.27 -9.81
CA LEU A 266 19.97 -19.37 -10.38
C LEU A 266 21.10 -19.76 -9.42
N GLY A 267 21.28 -21.06 -9.22
CA GLY A 267 22.40 -21.56 -8.41
C GLY A 267 23.74 -21.34 -9.12
N GLU A 268 24.77 -20.99 -8.36
CA GLU A 268 26.14 -21.02 -8.87
C GLU A 268 26.55 -22.48 -9.16
N ASP A 269 27.30 -22.68 -10.24
CA ASP A 269 27.97 -23.94 -10.58
C ASP A 269 27.07 -25.19 -10.60
N GLY A 270 25.81 -25.05 -11.03
CA GLY A 270 24.88 -26.17 -11.19
C GLY A 270 24.20 -26.63 -9.90
N SER A 271 24.27 -25.83 -8.84
CA SER A 271 23.37 -25.98 -7.68
C SER A 271 21.92 -25.70 -8.08
N ASP A 272 20.98 -26.34 -7.38
CA ASP A 272 19.56 -26.12 -7.64
C ASP A 272 19.19 -24.65 -7.49
N PRO A 273 18.32 -24.12 -8.39
CA PRO A 273 17.81 -22.77 -8.23
C PRO A 273 17.08 -22.61 -6.89
N ALA A 274 17.23 -21.43 -6.30
CA ALA A 274 16.53 -21.04 -5.11
C ALA A 274 15.22 -20.37 -5.47
N GLU A 275 14.12 -20.95 -5.02
CA GLU A 275 12.78 -20.42 -5.22
C GLU A 275 12.40 -19.51 -4.06
N GLY A 276 11.79 -18.37 -4.37
CA GLY A 276 11.47 -17.38 -3.35
C GLY A 276 10.59 -16.24 -3.83
N ILE A 277 10.60 -15.19 -3.01
CA ILE A 277 9.92 -13.93 -3.25
C ILE A 277 10.99 -12.82 -3.18
N SER A 278 11.08 -12.04 -4.24
CA SER A 278 11.92 -10.84 -4.27
C SER A 278 11.11 -9.65 -3.81
N PHE A 279 11.66 -8.92 -2.85
CA PHE A 279 11.16 -7.64 -2.35
C PHE A 279 12.08 -6.52 -2.82
N THR A 280 11.51 -5.41 -3.29
CA THR A 280 12.29 -4.24 -3.72
C THR A 280 11.55 -2.96 -3.35
N ASP A 281 12.22 -2.05 -2.65
CA ASP A 281 11.69 -0.73 -2.32
C ASP A 281 12.03 0.34 -3.35
N SER A 282 11.44 1.52 -3.21
CA SER A 282 11.67 2.67 -4.11
C SER A 282 13.08 3.24 -4.06
N LYS A 283 13.86 2.90 -3.03
CA LYS A 283 15.27 3.32 -2.85
C LYS A 283 16.25 2.32 -3.48
N GLY A 284 15.74 1.17 -3.95
CA GLY A 284 16.52 0.11 -4.57
C GLY A 284 17.07 -0.91 -3.58
N ASN A 285 16.67 -0.88 -2.30
CA ASN A 285 17.01 -1.95 -1.38
C ASN A 285 16.24 -3.21 -1.77
N GLN A 286 16.90 -4.35 -1.65
CA GLN A 286 16.37 -5.64 -2.08
C GLN A 286 16.52 -6.69 -1.00
N TYR A 287 15.53 -7.56 -0.92
CA TYR A 287 15.55 -8.75 -0.09
C TYR A 287 14.96 -9.94 -0.84
N PHE A 288 15.56 -11.11 -0.70
CA PHE A 288 15.06 -12.33 -1.31
C PHE A 288 14.70 -13.34 -0.22
N TYR A 289 13.41 -13.53 0.00
CA TYR A 289 12.87 -14.57 0.87
C TYR A 289 12.95 -15.92 0.15
N ARG A 290 13.59 -16.93 0.75
CA ARG A 290 13.75 -18.26 0.14
C ARG A 290 12.74 -19.23 0.74
N PHE A 291 11.96 -19.89 -0.12
CA PHE A 291 11.11 -21.01 0.31
C PHE A 291 11.98 -22.22 0.70
N LEU A 292 11.63 -22.87 1.81
CA LEU A 292 12.39 -23.98 2.34
C LEU A 292 12.02 -25.30 1.65
N LYS A 293 13.04 -26.11 1.34
CA LYS A 293 12.86 -27.42 0.69
C LYS A 293 12.62 -28.57 1.67
N ASP A 294 12.80 -28.36 2.97
CA ASP A 294 12.64 -29.41 3.99
C ASP A 294 11.25 -29.43 4.63
N GLY A 295 10.32 -28.56 4.18
CA GLY A 295 8.95 -28.48 4.71
C GLY A 295 8.89 -28.05 6.18
N SER A 296 10.01 -27.59 6.76
CA SER A 296 10.00 -27.03 8.11
C SER A 296 9.42 -25.61 8.07
N ALA A 297 8.12 -25.49 8.35
CA ALA A 297 7.55 -24.22 8.78
C ALA A 297 8.32 -23.78 10.04
N GLY A 298 9.00 -22.63 9.96
CA GLY A 298 9.50 -21.86 11.10
C GLY A 298 10.19 -22.62 12.23
N ASN A 299 11.53 -22.68 12.19
CA ASN A 299 12.40 -22.31 13.31
C ASN A 299 13.83 -22.80 13.04
N LYS A 300 14.75 -21.88 12.77
CA LYS A 300 16.15 -22.03 13.20
C LYS A 300 16.51 -20.79 14.02
N LYS A 301 17.02 -21.07 15.22
CA LYS A 301 17.52 -20.10 16.20
C LYS A 301 18.50 -19.10 15.59
#